data_AF-A0A1H0T8E9-F1
#
_entry.id   AF-A0A1H0T8E9-F1
#
_cell.length_a   1.000
_cell.length_b   1.000
_cell.length_c   1.000
_cell.angle_alpha   90.00
_cell.angle_beta   90.00
_cell.angle_gamma   90.00
#
_symmetry.space_group_name_H-M   'P 1'
#
loop_
_entity.id
_entity.type
_entity.pdbx_description
1 polymer ?
#
loop_
_entity_poly.entity_id
_entity_poly.type
_entity_poly.pdbx_seq_one_letter_code
_entity_poly.pdbx_strand_id
1 'polypeptide(L)'
;MDEIQTLKFFWLKYEISAIRNMINNSPGIDSFVFSYFFASTTDDSKPLQLIAYGHMSPANQYSSYYDTLEDYNNNALELSGPLIMSNNVISLADMLLLIDTPDPDGDKPDYLVFIPDVNDTRHVYYDVDRYKRAGSGDVVLPGNPLTDPINTNPSPPATIN
;
A
#
# COMPACT_ATOMS: atom_id res chain seq x y z
N MET A 1 10.54 26.62 -21.49
CA MET A 1 9.62 25.47 -21.56
C MET A 1 9.93 24.71 -20.31
N ASP A 2 9.08 24.84 -19.29
CA ASP A 2 9.36 24.25 -17.98
C ASP A 2 9.29 22.74 -18.14
N GLU A 3 10.37 22.07 -17.78
CA GLU A 3 10.49 20.62 -17.86
C GLU A 3 9.47 20.03 -16.88
N ILE A 4 8.44 19.39 -17.42
CA ILE A 4 7.41 18.76 -16.60
C ILE A 4 8.05 17.51 -16.00
N GLN A 5 8.39 17.57 -14.71
CA GLN A 5 8.89 16.42 -13.97
C GLN A 5 7.87 15.28 -14.10
N THR A 6 8.34 14.14 -14.63
CA THR A 6 7.56 12.91 -14.73
C THR A 6 8.05 11.97 -13.63
N LEU A 7 7.13 11.57 -12.76
CA LEU A 7 7.41 10.63 -11.67
C LEU A 7 6.87 9.26 -12.04
N LYS A 8 7.58 8.22 -11.59
CA LYS A 8 7.24 6.82 -11.81
C LYS A 8 6.90 6.18 -10.46
N PHE A 9 5.65 5.75 -10.31
CA PHE A 9 5.15 5.07 -9.13
C PHE A 9 5.03 3.59 -9.43
N PHE A 10 5.83 2.77 -8.77
CA PHE A 10 5.81 1.33 -8.99
C PHE A 10 4.66 0.68 -8.23
N TRP A 11 4.21 -0.46 -8.72
CA TRP A 11 3.31 -1.33 -7.99
C TRP A 11 4.12 -1.97 -6.88
N LEU A 12 3.56 -2.03 -5.67
CA LEU A 12 4.32 -2.44 -4.50
C LEU A 12 3.70 -3.64 -3.83
N LYS A 13 4.53 -4.61 -3.46
CA LYS A 13 4.15 -5.86 -2.83
C LYS A 13 4.37 -5.79 -1.33
N TYR A 14 3.39 -6.26 -0.56
CA TYR A 14 3.49 -6.39 0.89
C TYR A 14 3.09 -7.80 1.34
N GLU A 15 4.07 -8.56 1.85
CA GLU A 15 3.88 -9.93 2.30
C GLU A 15 2.93 -10.03 3.50
N ILE A 16 2.00 -11.00 3.50
CA ILE A 16 1.12 -11.20 4.65
C ILE A 16 1.92 -11.53 5.90
N SER A 17 3.03 -12.27 5.79
CA SER A 17 3.91 -12.54 6.93
C SER A 17 4.51 -11.27 7.55
N ALA A 18 4.87 -10.28 6.73
CA ALA A 18 5.38 -9.00 7.22
C ALA A 18 4.26 -8.19 7.90
N ILE A 19 3.08 -8.13 7.29
CA ILE A 19 1.89 -7.49 7.89
C ILE A 19 1.57 -8.09 9.27
N ARG A 20 1.60 -9.43 9.39
CA ARG A 20 1.38 -10.10 10.69
C ARG A 20 2.48 -9.78 11.69
N ASN A 21 3.73 -9.72 11.25
CA ASN A 21 4.84 -9.33 12.12
C ASN A 21 4.66 -7.88 12.62
N MET A 22 4.27 -6.94 11.77
CA MET A 22 3.95 -5.57 12.16
C MET A 22 2.88 -5.53 13.25
N ILE A 23 1.76 -6.25 13.06
CA ILE A 23 0.66 -6.31 14.04
C ILE A 23 1.14 -6.87 15.38
N ASN A 24 1.89 -7.98 15.33
CA ASN A 24 2.37 -8.66 16.53
C ASN A 24 3.42 -7.84 17.30
N ASN A 25 4.23 -7.02 16.61
CA ASN A 25 5.26 -6.19 17.20
C ASN A 25 4.80 -4.76 17.53
N SER A 26 3.54 -4.42 17.25
CA SER A 26 2.97 -3.09 17.51
C SER A 26 1.70 -3.18 18.38
N PRO A 27 1.82 -3.51 19.68
CA PRO A 27 0.66 -3.59 20.56
C PRO A 27 -0.13 -2.28 20.59
N GLY A 28 -1.43 -2.35 20.31
CA GLY A 28 -2.31 -1.18 20.26
C GLY A 28 -2.34 -0.46 18.92
N ILE A 29 -1.77 -1.05 17.86
CA ILE A 29 -1.92 -0.56 16.49
C ILE A 29 -3.41 -0.40 16.13
N ASP A 30 -3.76 0.70 15.49
CA ASP A 30 -5.10 0.97 14.96
C ASP A 30 -5.12 1.21 13.45
N SER A 31 -3.96 1.49 12.86
CA SER A 31 -3.81 1.77 11.44
C SER A 31 -2.39 1.52 10.98
N PHE A 32 -2.28 1.25 9.68
CA PHE A 32 -1.03 1.22 8.94
C PHE A 32 -0.86 2.55 8.23
N VAL A 33 0.30 3.17 8.40
CA VAL A 33 0.69 4.41 7.72
C VAL A 33 1.82 4.11 6.76
N PHE A 34 1.59 4.40 5.50
CA PHE A 34 2.49 4.20 4.39
C PHE A 34 3.09 5.54 3.97
N SER A 35 4.40 5.69 4.16
CA SER A 35 5.14 6.89 3.79
C SER A 35 6.02 6.63 2.58
N TYR A 36 6.22 7.65 1.75
CA TYR A 36 7.11 7.56 0.59
C TYR A 36 8.57 7.48 1.02
N PHE A 37 9.31 6.56 0.41
CA PHE A 37 10.70 6.28 0.71
C PHE A 37 11.53 6.15 -0.57
N PHE A 38 12.64 6.88 -0.62
CA PHE A 38 13.65 6.76 -1.66
C PHE A 38 14.78 5.87 -1.15
N ALA A 39 14.79 4.60 -1.57
CA ALA A 39 15.79 3.62 -1.12
C ALA A 39 17.23 3.99 -1.52
N SER A 40 17.41 4.76 -2.57
CA SER A 40 18.66 5.45 -2.88
C SER A 40 18.36 6.70 -3.67
N THR A 41 18.85 7.84 -3.19
CA THR A 41 18.69 9.13 -3.87
C THR A 41 19.75 9.37 -4.95
N THR A 42 20.69 8.44 -5.12
CA THR A 42 21.81 8.55 -6.07
C THR A 42 21.74 7.52 -7.20
N ASP A 43 20.73 6.65 -7.16
CA ASP A 43 20.54 5.56 -8.12
C ASP A 43 19.15 5.69 -8.74
N ASP A 44 19.12 6.29 -9.93
CA ASP A 44 17.88 6.56 -10.70
C ASP A 44 17.14 5.27 -11.08
N SER A 45 17.78 4.09 -10.92
CA SER A 45 17.14 2.80 -11.13
C SER A 45 16.36 2.30 -9.91
N LYS A 46 16.55 2.90 -8.73
CA LYS A 46 15.83 2.48 -7.53
C LYS A 46 14.46 3.15 -7.43
N PRO A 47 13.39 2.36 -7.42
CA PRO A 47 12.03 2.89 -7.45
C PRO A 47 11.71 3.67 -6.17
N LEU A 48 10.80 4.64 -6.31
CA LEU A 48 10.07 5.17 -5.16
C LEU A 48 9.29 4.02 -4.52
N GLN A 49 9.50 3.79 -3.23
CA GLN A 49 8.85 2.73 -2.46
C GLN A 49 7.96 3.34 -1.37
N LEU A 50 7.19 2.47 -0.72
CA LEU A 50 6.49 2.79 0.52
C LEU A 50 7.17 2.08 1.69
N ILE A 51 7.24 2.78 2.82
CA ILE A 51 7.55 2.19 4.12
C ILE A 51 6.27 2.17 4.96
N ALA A 52 6.01 1.06 5.63
CA ALA A 52 4.86 0.86 6.48
C ALA A 52 5.25 1.01 7.96
N TYR A 53 4.47 1.81 8.69
CA TYR A 53 4.50 1.92 10.14
C TYR A 53 3.14 1.53 10.72
N GLY A 54 3.13 0.95 11.91
CA GLY A 54 1.94 0.86 12.74
C GLY A 54 1.73 2.19 13.47
N HIS A 55 0.51 2.71 13.46
CA HIS A 55 0.12 3.89 14.23
C HIS A 55 -0.81 3.49 15.39
N MET A 56 -0.65 4.15 16.54
CA MET A 56 -1.35 3.87 17.80
C MET A 56 -1.97 5.15 18.38
N SER A 57 -3.30 5.25 18.33
CA SER A 57 -4.14 6.26 18.98
C SER A 57 -4.71 5.71 20.30
N PRO A 58 -4.88 6.53 21.36
CA PRO A 58 -4.72 7.99 21.44
C PRO A 58 -3.29 8.45 21.74
N ALA A 59 -2.33 7.52 21.87
CA ALA A 59 -0.95 7.88 22.19
C ALA A 59 -0.28 8.73 21.09
N ASN A 60 -0.83 8.71 19.86
CA ASN A 60 -0.29 9.35 18.66
C ASN A 60 1.18 8.95 18.46
N GLN A 61 1.41 7.64 18.54
CA GLN A 61 2.73 7.03 18.41
C GLN A 61 2.79 6.19 17.15
N TYR A 62 4.00 6.07 16.60
CA TYR A 62 4.32 5.15 15.52
C TYR A 62 5.17 4.01 16.05
N SER A 63 5.04 2.83 15.45
CA SER A 63 5.83 1.67 15.78
C SER A 63 7.32 1.95 15.54
N SER A 64 8.17 1.44 16.42
CA SER A 64 9.63 1.46 16.20
C SER A 64 10.05 0.46 15.11
N TYR A 65 9.23 -0.56 14.89
CA TYR A 65 9.34 -1.52 13.80
C TYR A 65 8.69 -0.95 12.53
N TYR A 66 9.34 -1.13 11.38
CA TYR A 66 8.83 -0.70 10.07
C TYR A 66 9.18 -1.72 9.00
N ASP A 67 8.33 -1.82 7.98
CA ASP A 67 8.56 -2.65 6.81
C ASP A 67 8.74 -1.77 5.57
N THR A 68 9.51 -2.24 4.59
CA THR A 68 9.57 -1.62 3.25
C THR A 68 8.81 -2.50 2.29
N LEU A 69 7.96 -1.91 1.45
CA LEU A 69 7.25 -2.65 0.42
C LEU A 69 8.17 -2.85 -0.80
N GLU A 70 8.10 -4.04 -1.39
CA GLU A 70 8.96 -4.47 -2.50
C GLU A 70 8.34 -4.09 -3.85
N ASP A 71 9.15 -3.94 -4.90
CA ASP A 71 8.62 -3.75 -6.25
C ASP A 71 7.88 -5.01 -6.75
N TYR A 72 6.73 -4.81 -7.40
CA TYR A 72 5.93 -5.87 -7.99
C TYR A 72 6.06 -5.87 -9.52
N ASN A 73 6.85 -6.81 -10.04
CA ASN A 73 7.01 -7.09 -11.48
C ASN A 73 7.42 -5.87 -12.34
N ASN A 74 8.05 -4.84 -11.76
CA ASN A 74 8.41 -3.59 -12.43
C ASN A 74 7.22 -2.87 -13.11
N ASN A 75 5.98 -3.16 -12.70
CA ASN A 75 4.81 -2.43 -13.17
C ASN A 75 4.82 -1.04 -12.56
N ALA A 76 4.44 -0.03 -13.33
CA ALA A 76 4.43 1.35 -12.84
C ALA A 76 3.42 2.24 -13.54
N LEU A 77 2.96 3.25 -12.79
CA LEU A 77 2.20 4.37 -13.28
C LEU A 77 3.14 5.58 -13.47
N GLU A 78 3.21 6.10 -14.69
CA GLU A 78 3.97 7.29 -15.02
C GLU A 78 3.06 8.51 -15.05
N LEU A 79 3.41 9.55 -14.28
CA LEU A 79 2.58 10.73 -14.09
C LEU A 79 3.40 12.00 -14.23
N SER A 80 2.83 12.97 -14.94
CA SER A 80 3.44 14.28 -15.17
C SER A 80 2.61 15.38 -14.52
N GLY A 81 3.29 16.41 -14.02
CA GLY A 81 2.67 17.60 -13.43
C GLY A 81 2.67 17.59 -11.90
N PRO A 82 1.96 18.53 -11.26
CA PRO A 82 1.94 18.62 -9.80
C PRO A 82 1.18 17.42 -9.21
N LEU A 83 1.81 16.77 -8.24
CA LEU A 83 1.28 15.62 -7.50
C LEU A 83 1.46 15.85 -6.01
N ILE A 84 0.49 15.39 -5.22
CA ILE A 84 0.51 15.48 -3.76
C ILE A 84 0.80 14.09 -3.19
N MET A 85 2.01 13.93 -2.64
CA MET A 85 2.50 12.69 -2.04
C MET A 85 2.33 12.73 -0.52
N SER A 86 1.11 12.48 -0.08
CA SER A 86 0.75 12.41 1.34
C SER A 86 0.92 11.00 1.91
N ASN A 87 1.02 10.88 3.24
CA ASN A 87 0.98 9.56 3.89
C ASN A 87 -0.32 8.85 3.54
N ASN A 88 -0.22 7.59 3.15
CA ASN A 88 -1.35 6.75 2.81
C ASN A 88 -1.73 5.89 4.01
N VAL A 89 -3.01 5.76 4.33
CA VAL A 89 -3.46 5.09 5.56
C VAL A 89 -4.47 3.99 5.26
N ILE A 90 -4.32 2.85 5.93
CA ILE A 90 -5.32 1.77 5.97
C ILE A 90 -5.58 1.45 7.44
N SER A 91 -6.86 1.32 7.83
CA SER A 91 -7.18 0.95 9.21
C SER A 91 -6.74 -0.47 9.53
N LEU A 92 -6.48 -0.80 10.80
CA LEU A 92 -6.20 -2.18 11.20
C LEU A 92 -7.36 -3.11 10.81
N ALA A 93 -8.60 -2.64 10.93
CA ALA A 93 -9.78 -3.43 10.58
C ALA A 93 -9.79 -3.80 9.09
N ASP A 94 -9.53 -2.83 8.21
CA ASP A 94 -9.48 -3.05 6.76
C ASP A 94 -8.28 -3.92 6.37
N MET A 95 -7.12 -3.71 7.01
CA MET A 95 -5.96 -4.56 6.80
C MET A 95 -6.25 -6.01 7.22
N LEU A 96 -6.89 -6.22 8.38
CA LEU A 96 -7.32 -7.55 8.80
C LEU A 96 -8.30 -8.15 7.80
N LEU A 97 -9.26 -7.37 7.30
CA LEU A 97 -10.20 -7.83 6.27
C LEU A 97 -9.46 -8.29 5.00
N LEU A 98 -8.47 -7.53 4.53
CA LEU A 98 -7.66 -7.89 3.36
C LEU A 98 -6.94 -9.24 3.55
N ILE A 99 -6.35 -9.48 4.73
CA ILE A 99 -5.44 -10.61 4.95
C ILE A 99 -6.10 -11.86 5.57
N ASP A 100 -7.27 -11.72 6.21
CA ASP A 100 -7.97 -12.83 6.87
C ASP A 100 -9.16 -13.37 6.11
N THR A 101 -9.74 -12.58 5.22
CA THR A 101 -10.90 -13.02 4.44
C THR A 101 -10.46 -14.12 3.47
N PRO A 102 -11.12 -15.29 3.44
CA PRO A 102 -10.91 -16.27 2.39
C PRO A 102 -11.71 -15.91 1.13
N ASP A 103 -11.31 -16.44 -0.02
CA ASP A 103 -12.09 -16.42 -1.26
C ASP A 103 -13.22 -17.50 -1.23
N PRO A 104 -14.03 -17.65 -2.29
CA PRO A 104 -15.09 -18.66 -2.35
C PRO A 104 -14.61 -20.11 -2.20
N ASP A 105 -13.35 -20.40 -2.53
CA ASP A 105 -12.74 -21.73 -2.43
C ASP A 105 -12.07 -21.95 -1.05
N GLY A 106 -12.12 -20.96 -0.16
CA GLY A 106 -11.55 -21.02 1.19
C GLY A 106 -10.08 -20.56 1.27
N ASP A 107 -9.52 -20.06 0.18
CA ASP A 107 -8.13 -19.66 0.06
C ASP A 107 -7.89 -18.24 0.57
N LYS A 108 -6.74 -18.02 1.21
CA LYS A 108 -6.30 -16.71 1.71
C LYS A 108 -5.16 -16.14 0.86
N PRO A 109 -4.99 -14.81 0.82
CA PRO A 109 -3.87 -14.21 0.10
C PRO A 109 -2.53 -14.54 0.75
N ASP A 110 -1.50 -14.63 -0.08
CA ASP A 110 -0.11 -14.77 0.31
C ASP A 110 0.58 -13.40 0.49
N TYR A 111 0.14 -12.41 -0.28
CA TYR A 111 0.60 -11.03 -0.19
C TYR A 111 -0.46 -10.08 -0.77
N LEU A 112 -0.26 -8.78 -0.54
CA LEU A 112 -1.05 -7.70 -1.12
C LEU A 112 -0.23 -6.95 -2.17
N VAL A 113 -0.89 -6.40 -3.18
CA VAL A 113 -0.29 -5.51 -4.18
C VAL A 113 -0.97 -4.15 -4.12
N PHE A 114 -0.17 -3.12 -3.91
CA PHE A 114 -0.53 -1.72 -3.88
C PHE A 114 -0.34 -1.15 -5.28
N ILE A 115 -1.44 -0.79 -5.93
CA ILE A 115 -1.48 -0.29 -7.30
C ILE A 115 -1.66 1.23 -7.23
N PRO A 116 -0.67 2.04 -7.65
CA PRO A 116 -0.76 3.48 -7.55
C PRO A 116 -1.83 4.05 -8.47
N ASP A 117 -2.55 5.05 -7.99
CA ASP A 117 -3.50 5.86 -8.74
C ASP A 117 -3.53 7.31 -8.20
N VAL A 118 -4.23 8.20 -8.90
CA VAL A 118 -4.33 9.62 -8.57
C VAL A 118 -5.76 10.09 -8.64
N ASN A 119 -6.22 10.72 -7.55
CA ASN A 119 -7.57 11.25 -7.50
C ASN A 119 -7.68 12.61 -8.21
N ASP A 120 -8.91 13.12 -8.33
CA ASP A 120 -9.20 14.42 -8.98
C ASP A 120 -8.45 15.61 -8.37
N THR A 121 -8.09 15.53 -7.08
CA THR A 121 -7.31 16.55 -6.36
C THR A 121 -5.81 16.36 -6.46
N ARG A 122 -5.35 15.42 -7.30
CA ARG A 122 -3.94 15.09 -7.56
C ARG A 122 -3.20 14.46 -6.37
N HIS A 123 -3.91 13.89 -5.41
CA HIS A 123 -3.29 13.08 -4.35
C HIS A 123 -3.03 11.67 -4.87
N VAL A 124 -1.81 11.18 -4.64
CA VAL A 124 -1.42 9.81 -4.97
C VAL A 124 -1.90 8.87 -3.87
N TYR A 125 -2.69 7.88 -4.26
CA TYR A 125 -3.18 6.80 -3.41
C TYR A 125 -2.91 5.44 -4.06
N TYR A 126 -3.28 4.36 -3.39
CA TYR A 126 -3.09 3.00 -3.89
C TYR A 126 -4.36 2.19 -3.70
N ASP A 127 -4.83 1.56 -4.78
CA ASP A 127 -5.76 0.44 -4.69
C ASP A 127 -5.01 -0.78 -4.14
N VAL A 128 -5.68 -1.62 -3.35
CA VAL A 128 -5.03 -2.79 -2.73
C VAL A 128 -5.69 -4.09 -3.17
N ASP A 129 -4.95 -4.84 -3.98
CA ASP A 129 -5.36 -6.14 -4.47
C ASP A 129 -4.78 -7.29 -3.64
N ARG A 130 -5.54 -8.37 -3.57
CA ARG A 130 -5.19 -9.61 -2.84
C ARG A 130 -4.63 -10.63 -3.83
N TYR A 131 -3.46 -11.16 -3.57
CA TYR A 131 -2.82 -12.14 -4.45
C TYR A 131 -2.45 -13.44 -3.74
N LYS A 132 -2.54 -14.54 -4.49
CA LYS A 132 -2.06 -15.86 -4.08
C LYS A 132 -1.00 -16.33 -5.05
N ARG A 133 0.05 -16.97 -4.53
CA ARG A 133 1.07 -17.64 -5.33
C ARG A 133 0.50 -18.94 -5.86
N ALA A 134 0.43 -19.09 -7.18
CA ALA A 134 0.18 -20.37 -7.81
C ALA A 134 1.42 -20.85 -8.57
N GLY A 135 1.56 -22.16 -8.73
CA GLY A 135 2.71 -22.75 -9.45
C GLY A 135 2.82 -22.32 -10.92
N SER A 136 1.75 -21.74 -11.49
CA SER A 136 1.70 -21.19 -12.85
C SER A 136 1.85 -19.67 -12.93
N GLY A 137 2.10 -19.00 -11.81
CA GLY A 137 2.15 -17.54 -11.70
C GLY A 137 1.25 -17.00 -10.59
N ASP A 138 1.39 -15.71 -10.34
CA ASP A 138 0.62 -14.99 -9.33
C ASP A 138 -0.84 -14.80 -9.79
N VAL A 139 -1.80 -15.15 -8.93
CA VAL A 139 -3.24 -15.08 -9.23
C VAL A 139 -3.89 -14.05 -8.31
N VAL A 140 -4.60 -13.09 -8.90
CA VAL A 140 -5.46 -12.17 -8.15
C VAL A 140 -6.59 -12.99 -7.52
N LEU A 141 -6.71 -12.93 -6.20
CA LEU A 141 -7.86 -13.51 -5.52
C LEU A 141 -9.05 -12.58 -5.72
N PRO A 142 -10.15 -13.06 -6.32
CA PRO A 142 -11.36 -12.25 -6.46
C PRO A 142 -11.80 -11.77 -5.07
N GLY A 143 -12.06 -10.46 -4.97
CA GLY A 143 -12.47 -9.81 -3.74
C GLY A 143 -13.75 -10.42 -3.15
N ASN A 144 -13.82 -10.46 -1.83
CA ASN A 144 -15.07 -10.69 -1.10
C ASN A 144 -16.06 -9.57 -1.49
N PRO A 145 -17.38 -9.84 -1.69
CA PRO A 145 -18.33 -8.91 -2.29
C PRO A 145 -18.88 -7.87 -1.30
N LEU A 146 -18.03 -7.33 -0.42
CA LEU A 146 -18.34 -6.10 0.33
C LEU A 146 -17.99 -4.88 -0.55
N THR A 147 -18.75 -4.78 -1.64
CA THR A 147 -19.06 -3.64 -2.53
C THR A 147 -17.98 -2.68 -3.05
N ASP A 148 -16.84 -2.46 -2.41
CA ASP A 148 -15.86 -1.46 -2.87
C ASP A 148 -14.40 -1.95 -2.69
N PRO A 149 -13.48 -1.57 -3.60
CA PRO A 149 -12.05 -1.81 -3.41
C PRO A 149 -11.57 -1.09 -2.14
N ILE A 150 -10.69 -1.73 -1.37
CA ILE A 150 -10.05 -1.10 -0.23
C ILE A 150 -8.85 -0.33 -0.75
N ASN A 151 -8.92 1.00 -0.58
CA ASN A 151 -7.92 1.92 -1.06
C ASN A 151 -7.19 2.54 0.12
N THR A 152 -5.93 2.92 -0.07
CA THR A 152 -5.26 3.77 0.90
C THR A 152 -5.89 5.16 0.89
N ASN A 153 -6.05 5.75 2.08
CA ASN A 153 -6.51 7.12 2.20
C ASN A 153 -5.33 8.08 2.37
N PRO A 154 -5.08 9.02 1.45
CA PRO A 154 -4.04 10.04 1.62
C PRO A 154 -4.41 10.97 2.77
N SER A 155 -3.48 11.18 3.72
CA SER A 155 -3.68 11.94 4.96
C SER A 155 -3.03 13.33 4.91
N PRO A 156 -3.70 14.41 5.39
CA PRO A 156 -5.06 14.43 5.94
C PRO A 156 -6.10 14.03 4.87
N PRO A 157 -7.20 13.36 5.26
CA PRO A 157 -8.10 12.68 4.33
C PRO A 157 -8.52 13.61 3.20
N ALA A 158 -8.04 13.34 1.99
CA ALA A 158 -8.70 13.84 0.80
C ALA A 158 -9.92 12.94 0.63
N THR A 159 -11.11 13.43 0.95
CA THR A 159 -12.36 12.66 0.85
C THR A 159 -12.41 11.99 -0.52
N ILE A 160 -12.22 10.67 -0.56
CA ILE A 160 -12.46 9.85 -1.75
C ILE A 160 -13.98 9.72 -1.82
N ASN A 161 -14.62 10.61 -2.59
CA ASN A 161 -16.07 10.60 -2.85
C ASN A 161 -16.31 10.17 -4.29
#